data_AF-A0A239N464-F1
#
_entry.id   AF-A0A239N464-F1
#
_cell.length_a   1.000
_cell.length_b   1.000
_cell.length_c   1.000
_cell.angle_alpha   90.00
_cell.angle_beta   90.00
_cell.angle_gamma   90.00
#
_symmetry.space_group_name_H-M   'P 1'
#
loop_
_entity.id
_entity.type
_entity.pdbx_description
1 polymer ?
#
loop_
_entity_poly.entity_id
_entity_poly.type
_entity_poly.pdbx_seq_one_letter_code
_entity_poly.pdbx_strand_id
1 'polypeptide(L)'
;MYTDLRELVTIDLDTATTVEIRVLANQLQAAAKADSLVILPDALQERLDGDEDDLRAFLKADMQKAWRADLRLAVTRTLPDAGPNVKAAAQQVLAGDGSFYAYLAYLNEGLWDARELDCAAQPTPTPTVAPTTAPTTAPPGDPDAPGDGDGDGGGLPVTGANTALVTGIGGALLLLGGAGYVIGRRRRARFVA
;
A
#
# COMPACT_ATOMS: atom_id res chain seq x y z
N MET A 1 10.14 6.20 7.37
CA MET A 1 10.59 6.13 5.97
C MET A 1 11.83 5.26 5.98
N TYR A 2 11.88 4.23 5.13
CA TYR A 2 13.04 3.36 4.98
C TYR A 2 14.24 4.15 4.44
N THR A 3 15.38 3.98 5.09
CA THR A 3 16.64 4.63 4.76
C THR A 3 17.37 3.84 3.66
N ASP A 4 18.07 4.55 2.76
CA ASP A 4 19.01 3.89 1.86
C ASP A 4 20.30 3.57 2.61
N LEU A 5 20.46 2.32 3.04
CA LEU A 5 21.61 1.90 3.85
C LEU A 5 22.95 1.97 3.11
N ARG A 6 22.94 2.08 1.77
CA ARG A 6 24.18 2.25 0.99
C ARG A 6 24.80 3.62 1.19
N GLU A 7 23.98 4.63 1.45
CA GLU A 7 24.43 6.01 1.70
C GLU A 7 25.19 6.13 3.04
N LEU A 8 24.99 5.18 3.96
CA LEU A 8 25.75 5.11 5.21
C LEU A 8 27.17 4.58 5.02
N VAL A 9 27.44 3.85 3.92
CA VAL A 9 28.79 3.34 3.61
C VAL A 9 29.60 4.45 2.93
N THR A 10 30.05 5.41 3.73
CA THR A 10 30.83 6.57 3.24
C THR A 10 32.35 6.36 3.28
N ILE A 11 32.80 5.27 3.90
CA ILE A 11 34.22 4.94 4.05
C ILE A 11 34.66 3.93 2.99
N ASP A 12 35.95 3.95 2.66
CA ASP A 12 36.56 2.93 1.81
C ASP A 12 36.80 1.64 2.62
N LEU A 13 35.99 0.61 2.36
CA LEU A 13 36.05 -0.66 3.07
C LEU A 13 37.37 -1.43 2.88
N ASP A 14 38.13 -1.13 1.82
CA ASP A 14 39.42 -1.76 1.54
C ASP A 14 40.55 -1.21 2.41
N THR A 15 40.46 0.06 2.82
CA THR A 15 41.51 0.76 3.57
C THR A 15 41.10 1.16 4.99
N ALA A 16 39.81 1.09 5.30
CA ALA A 16 39.27 1.44 6.62
C ALA A 16 39.88 0.59 7.74
N THR A 17 40.13 1.26 8.86
CA THR A 17 40.57 0.62 10.10
C THR A 17 39.45 -0.23 10.70
N THR A 18 39.84 -1.20 11.52
CA THR A 18 38.93 -2.03 12.33
C THR A 18 37.92 -1.19 13.12
N VAL A 19 38.38 -0.07 13.70
CA VAL A 19 37.50 0.80 14.49
C VAL A 19 36.44 1.46 13.60
N GLU A 20 36.83 1.96 12.42
CA GLU A 20 35.89 2.59 11.47
C GLU A 20 34.87 1.58 10.94
N ILE A 21 35.30 0.35 10.62
CA ILE A 21 34.41 -0.72 10.15
C ILE A 21 33.39 -1.09 11.22
N ARG A 22 33.82 -1.25 12.47
CA ARG A 22 32.90 -1.52 13.58
C ARG A 22 31.93 -0.38 13.85
N VAL A 23 32.38 0.87 13.75
CA VAL A 23 31.50 2.03 13.87
C VAL A 23 30.45 2.03 12.76
N LEU A 24 30.86 1.82 11.50
CA LEU A 24 29.94 1.71 10.37
C LEU A 24 28.93 0.56 10.58
N ALA A 25 29.38 -0.61 10.98
CA ALA A 25 28.52 -1.76 11.22
C ALA A 25 27.47 -1.48 12.31
N ASN A 26 27.85 -0.80 13.39
CA ASN A 26 26.90 -0.38 14.44
C ASN A 26 25.90 0.66 13.92
N GLN A 27 26.33 1.61 13.09
CA GLN A 27 25.42 2.59 12.46
C GLN A 27 24.42 1.91 11.52
N LEU A 28 24.88 0.99 10.68
CA LEU A 28 24.03 0.19 9.79
C LEU A 28 23.03 -0.64 10.61
N GLN A 29 23.48 -1.25 11.71
CA GLN A 29 22.60 -2.04 12.55
C GLN A 29 21.52 -1.17 13.22
N ALA A 30 21.88 0.03 13.70
CA ALA A 30 20.92 0.96 14.28
C ALA A 30 19.87 1.42 13.25
N ALA A 31 20.30 1.78 12.04
CA ALA A 31 19.40 2.16 10.95
C ALA A 31 18.49 1.00 10.51
N ALA A 32 19.05 -0.21 10.35
CA ALA A 32 18.28 -1.40 9.99
C ALA A 32 17.22 -1.76 11.03
N LYS A 33 17.55 -1.65 12.34
CA LYS A 33 16.59 -1.86 13.43
C LYS A 33 15.50 -0.79 13.45
N ALA A 34 15.83 0.47 13.18
CA ALA A 34 14.85 1.55 13.07
C ALA A 34 13.83 1.28 11.94
N ASP A 35 14.30 0.70 10.84
CA ASP A 35 13.49 0.27 9.70
C ASP A 35 12.82 -1.11 9.90
N SER A 36 12.94 -1.71 11.09
CA SER A 36 12.37 -3.03 11.43
C SER A 36 12.80 -4.16 10.47
N LEU A 37 14.02 -4.06 9.95
CA LEU A 37 14.67 -5.11 9.16
C LEU A 37 15.09 -6.26 10.08
N VAL A 38 15.20 -7.48 9.54
CA VAL A 38 15.47 -8.68 10.35
C VAL A 38 16.72 -9.41 9.86
N ILE A 39 16.92 -9.56 8.55
CA ILE A 39 18.00 -10.37 7.98
C ILE A 39 19.37 -9.68 8.13
N LEU A 40 19.46 -8.42 7.74
CA LEU A 40 20.67 -7.60 7.80
C LEU A 40 21.18 -7.37 9.23
N PRO A 41 20.36 -6.94 10.21
CA PRO A 41 20.88 -6.68 11.55
C PRO A 41 21.40 -7.96 12.23
N ASP A 42 20.77 -9.11 11.98
CA ASP A 42 21.21 -10.40 12.49
C ASP A 42 22.54 -10.83 11.83
N ALA A 43 22.65 -10.70 10.50
CA ALA A 43 23.89 -11.00 9.79
C ALA A 43 25.04 -10.06 10.20
N LEU A 44 24.76 -8.78 10.45
CA LEU A 44 25.75 -7.84 10.98
C LEU A 44 26.17 -8.22 12.41
N GLN A 45 25.23 -8.62 13.26
CA GLN A 45 25.52 -9.01 14.64
C GLN A 45 26.46 -10.21 14.69
N GLU A 46 26.18 -11.25 13.89
CA GLU A 46 27.02 -12.45 13.79
C GLU A 46 28.48 -12.09 13.45
N ARG A 47 28.68 -11.14 12.53
CA ARG A 47 30.02 -10.71 12.09
C ARG A 47 30.69 -9.76 13.10
N LEU A 48 29.91 -8.94 13.81
CA LEU A 48 30.42 -8.10 14.91
C LEU A 48 30.93 -8.93 16.09
N ASP A 49 30.32 -10.09 16.33
CA ASP A 49 30.74 -11.04 17.38
C ASP A 49 31.91 -11.96 16.93
N GLY A 50 32.25 -11.92 15.64
CA GLY A 50 33.25 -12.77 14.99
C GLY A 50 34.55 -12.07 14.61
N ASP A 51 35.13 -12.54 13.49
CA ASP A 51 36.39 -12.01 12.95
C ASP A 51 36.19 -10.71 12.15
N GLU A 52 37.18 -9.82 12.20
CA GLU A 52 37.11 -8.52 11.53
C GLU A 52 37.16 -8.65 10.00
N ASP A 53 37.93 -9.60 9.46
CA ASP A 53 38.00 -9.82 8.02
C ASP A 53 36.67 -10.38 7.49
N ASP A 54 35.96 -11.17 8.29
CA ASP A 54 34.60 -11.63 7.98
C ASP A 54 33.61 -10.46 7.94
N LEU A 55 33.68 -9.53 8.90
CA LEU A 55 32.85 -8.33 8.89
C LEU A 55 33.13 -7.46 7.66
N ARG A 56 34.40 -7.22 7.34
CA ARG A 56 34.79 -6.46 6.15
C ARG A 56 34.30 -7.16 4.87
N ALA A 57 34.51 -8.47 4.75
CA ALA A 57 34.06 -9.24 3.59
C ALA A 57 32.54 -9.17 3.41
N PHE A 58 31.80 -9.33 4.51
CA PHE A 58 30.34 -9.20 4.51
C PHE A 58 29.88 -7.83 4.04
N LEU A 59 30.44 -6.74 4.58
CA LEU A 59 30.07 -5.38 4.19
C LEU A 59 30.32 -5.11 2.70
N LYS A 60 31.39 -5.68 2.13
CA LYS A 60 31.74 -5.52 0.71
C LYS A 60 30.86 -6.33 -0.23
N ALA A 61 30.56 -7.57 0.11
CA ALA A 61 29.99 -8.53 -0.85
C ALA A 61 28.51 -8.88 -0.59
N ASP A 62 28.08 -8.90 0.68
CA ASP A 62 26.85 -9.58 1.09
C ASP A 62 25.86 -8.69 1.83
N MET A 63 26.29 -7.58 2.43
CA MET A 63 25.42 -6.61 3.09
C MET A 63 24.27 -6.17 2.18
N GLN A 64 24.58 -5.83 0.94
CA GLN A 64 23.55 -5.43 -0.03
C GLN A 64 22.56 -6.58 -0.31
N LYS A 65 23.01 -7.83 -0.36
CA LYS A 65 22.11 -8.97 -0.59
C LYS A 65 21.18 -9.18 0.59
N ALA A 66 21.70 -9.11 1.82
CA ALA A 66 20.91 -9.20 3.05
C ALA A 66 19.87 -8.08 3.13
N TRP A 67 20.29 -6.84 2.87
CA TRP A 67 19.39 -5.69 2.83
C TRP A 67 18.29 -5.84 1.78
N ARG A 68 18.62 -6.36 0.58
CA ARG A 68 17.63 -6.60 -0.48
C ARG A 68 16.57 -7.60 -0.04
N ALA A 69 17.00 -8.67 0.62
CA ALA A 69 16.11 -9.70 1.12
C ALA A 69 15.15 -9.12 2.17
N ASP A 70 15.65 -8.26 3.05
CA ASP A 70 14.84 -7.53 4.03
C ASP A 70 13.82 -6.59 3.38
N LEU A 71 14.23 -5.79 2.40
CA LEU A 71 13.31 -4.90 1.69
C LEU A 71 12.22 -5.69 0.95
N ARG A 72 12.59 -6.80 0.29
CA ARG A 72 11.62 -7.68 -0.36
C ARG A 72 10.63 -8.28 0.64
N LEU A 73 11.12 -8.67 1.82
CA LEU A 73 10.28 -9.16 2.91
C LEU A 73 9.34 -8.07 3.43
N ALA A 74 9.84 -6.84 3.61
CA ALA A 74 9.03 -5.69 4.00
C ALA A 74 7.90 -5.41 2.99
N VAL A 75 8.18 -5.48 1.68
CA VAL A 75 7.14 -5.39 0.64
C VAL A 75 6.16 -6.55 0.72
N THR A 76 6.63 -7.77 0.95
CA THR A 76 5.74 -8.95 1.06
C THR A 76 4.80 -8.83 2.26
N ARG A 77 5.28 -8.23 3.37
CA ARG A 77 4.48 -7.99 4.58
C ARG A 77 3.37 -6.96 4.40
N THR A 78 3.34 -6.20 3.31
CA THR A 78 2.23 -5.27 3.03
C THR A 78 1.04 -5.95 2.35
N LEU A 79 1.21 -7.17 1.81
CA LEU A 79 0.17 -7.89 1.07
C LEU A 79 -0.99 -8.47 1.90
N PRO A 80 -0.77 -8.98 3.12
CA PRO A 80 -1.86 -9.49 3.95
C PRO A 80 -2.92 -8.42 4.18
N ASP A 81 -4.18 -8.77 3.93
CA ASP A 81 -5.35 -7.89 4.08
C ASP A 81 -5.31 -6.55 3.30
N ALA A 82 -4.38 -6.42 2.36
CA ALA A 82 -4.28 -5.23 1.52
C ALA A 82 -5.48 -5.08 0.57
N GLY A 83 -5.84 -3.83 0.30
CA GLY A 83 -6.79 -3.48 -0.75
C GLY A 83 -6.23 -3.76 -2.16
N PRO A 84 -7.07 -3.69 -3.20
CA PRO A 84 -6.71 -4.05 -4.56
C PRO A 84 -5.53 -3.23 -5.12
N ASN A 85 -5.44 -1.93 -4.83
CA ASN A 85 -4.37 -1.08 -5.32
C ASN A 85 -3.05 -1.40 -4.61
N VAL A 86 -3.05 -1.57 -3.29
CA VAL A 86 -1.85 -1.96 -2.54
C VAL A 86 -1.33 -3.33 -3.01
N LYS A 87 -2.22 -4.31 -3.25
CA LYS A 87 -1.85 -5.62 -3.81
C LYS A 87 -1.21 -5.50 -5.18
N ALA A 88 -1.83 -4.74 -6.09
CA ALA A 88 -1.30 -4.56 -7.45
C ALA A 88 0.09 -3.90 -7.44
N ALA A 89 0.25 -2.82 -6.66
CA ALA A 89 1.52 -2.10 -6.56
C ALA A 89 2.63 -2.98 -5.94
N ALA A 90 2.34 -3.69 -4.85
CA ALA A 90 3.30 -4.62 -4.23
C ALA A 90 3.72 -5.74 -5.19
N GLN A 91 2.76 -6.37 -5.87
CA GLN A 91 3.03 -7.46 -6.81
C GLN A 91 3.89 -6.99 -7.99
N GLN A 92 3.63 -5.79 -8.52
CA GLN A 92 4.45 -5.21 -9.59
C GLN A 92 5.91 -5.06 -9.17
N VAL A 93 6.15 -4.56 -7.96
CA VAL A 93 7.51 -4.35 -7.43
C VAL A 93 8.20 -5.70 -7.15
N LEU A 94 7.46 -6.68 -6.61
CA LEU A 94 7.98 -8.03 -6.32
C LEU A 94 8.30 -8.84 -7.59
N ALA A 95 7.59 -8.59 -8.69
CA ALA A 95 7.80 -9.23 -10.00
C ALA A 95 8.90 -8.56 -10.84
N GLY A 96 9.38 -7.38 -10.42
CA GLY A 96 10.49 -6.68 -11.07
C GLY A 96 11.85 -7.38 -10.86
N ASP A 97 12.92 -6.66 -11.21
CA ASP A 97 14.31 -7.11 -11.12
C ASP A 97 14.86 -7.22 -9.69
N GLY A 98 14.05 -6.87 -8.68
CA GLY A 98 14.47 -6.82 -7.29
C GLY A 98 15.36 -5.63 -6.95
N SER A 99 15.26 -4.54 -7.70
CA SER A 99 15.97 -3.28 -7.40
C SER A 99 15.63 -2.73 -6.02
N PHE A 100 16.66 -2.38 -5.26
CA PHE A 100 16.54 -1.68 -3.97
C PHE A 100 15.72 -0.39 -4.10
N TYR A 101 15.97 0.37 -5.16
CA TYR A 101 15.26 1.63 -5.41
C TYR A 101 13.78 1.39 -5.64
N ALA A 102 13.40 0.31 -6.32
CA ALA A 102 11.99 -0.05 -6.52
C ALA A 102 11.31 -0.43 -5.20
N TYR A 103 11.99 -1.23 -4.36
CA TYR A 103 11.47 -1.57 -3.03
C TYR A 103 11.34 -0.34 -2.14
N LEU A 104 12.35 0.52 -2.07
CA LEU A 104 12.32 1.75 -1.27
C LEU A 104 11.25 2.72 -1.75
N ALA A 105 11.14 2.96 -3.07
CA ALA A 105 10.12 3.86 -3.62
C ALA A 105 8.70 3.39 -3.28
N TYR A 106 8.45 2.07 -3.38
CA TYR A 106 7.18 1.50 -2.96
C TYR A 106 6.94 1.66 -1.45
N LEU A 107 7.89 1.27 -0.61
CA LEU A 107 7.71 1.31 0.85
C LEU A 107 7.57 2.73 1.41
N ASN A 108 8.20 3.72 0.76
CA ASN A 108 8.22 5.10 1.22
C ASN A 108 7.10 5.96 0.67
N GLU A 109 6.68 5.75 -0.58
CA GLU A 109 5.67 6.59 -1.25
C GLU A 109 4.54 5.72 -1.81
N GLY A 110 4.86 4.74 -2.66
CA GLY A 110 3.86 3.97 -3.41
C GLY A 110 2.84 3.21 -2.56
N LEU A 111 3.22 2.76 -1.36
CA LEU A 111 2.32 2.12 -0.40
C LEU A 111 1.23 3.09 0.09
N TRP A 112 1.59 4.35 0.35
CA TRP A 112 0.65 5.36 0.85
C TRP A 112 -0.30 5.81 -0.24
N ASP A 113 0.22 6.07 -1.45
CA ASP A 113 -0.57 6.41 -2.63
C ASP A 113 -1.58 5.30 -2.94
N ALA A 114 -1.13 4.04 -2.92
CA ALA A 114 -2.01 2.90 -3.17
C ALA A 114 -3.09 2.74 -2.10
N ARG A 115 -2.76 3.01 -0.82
CA ARG A 115 -3.73 2.97 0.27
C ARG A 115 -4.75 4.10 0.16
N GLU A 116 -4.33 5.28 -0.27
CA GLU A 116 -5.25 6.40 -0.55
C GLU A 116 -6.26 6.01 -1.64
N LEU A 117 -5.80 5.39 -2.72
CA LEU A 117 -6.69 4.87 -3.78
C LEU A 117 -7.64 3.80 -3.26
N ASP A 118 -7.16 2.89 -2.41
CA ASP A 118 -8.01 1.87 -1.78
C ASP A 118 -9.08 2.50 -0.87
N CYS A 119 -8.75 3.55 -0.12
CA CYS A 119 -9.70 4.30 0.69
C CYS A 119 -10.73 5.05 -0.18
N ALA A 120 -10.29 5.71 -1.25
CA ALA A 120 -11.17 6.42 -2.17
C ALA A 120 -12.16 5.50 -2.91
N ALA A 121 -11.79 4.23 -3.10
CA ALA A 121 -12.63 3.22 -3.73
C ALA A 121 -13.65 2.57 -2.76
N GLN A 122 -13.54 2.78 -1.45
CA GLN A 122 -14.53 2.25 -0.50
C GLN A 122 -15.86 2.98 -0.66
N PRO A 123 -17.00 2.26 -0.72
CA PRO A 123 -18.30 2.91 -0.67
C PRO A 123 -18.44 3.62 0.68
N THR A 124 -18.70 4.93 0.66
CA THR A 124 -19.06 5.67 1.86
C THR A 124 -20.26 4.99 2.50
N PRO A 125 -20.21 4.58 3.79
CA PRO A 125 -21.38 4.03 4.44
C PRO A 125 -22.49 5.09 4.39
N THR A 126 -23.56 4.78 3.65
CA THR A 126 -24.79 5.57 3.75
C THR A 126 -25.28 5.38 5.19
N PRO A 127 -25.49 6.46 5.98
CA PRO A 127 -25.99 6.30 7.34
C PRO A 127 -27.33 5.57 7.26
N THR A 128 -27.35 4.32 7.75
CA THR A 128 -28.58 3.56 7.89
C THR A 128 -29.34 4.17 9.05
N VAL A 129 -30.34 5.00 8.76
CA VAL A 129 -31.31 5.44 9.77
C VAL A 129 -32.09 4.20 10.18
N ALA A 130 -31.83 3.68 11.38
CA ALA A 130 -32.58 2.55 11.90
C ALA A 130 -34.05 2.97 12.08
N PRO A 131 -35.03 2.26 11.51
CA PRO A 131 -36.43 2.54 11.83
C PRO A 131 -36.68 2.19 13.30
N THR A 132 -37.03 3.20 14.10
CA THR A 132 -37.60 3.00 15.44
C THR A 132 -38.91 2.22 15.28
N THR A 133 -38.92 0.96 15.68
CA THR A 133 -40.16 0.16 15.76
C THR A 133 -41.04 0.73 16.87
N ALA A 134 -41.98 1.60 16.51
CA ALA A 134 -43.08 1.97 17.40
C ALA A 134 -43.99 0.73 17.63
N PRO A 135 -44.41 0.42 18.86
CA PRO A 135 -45.28 -0.72 19.11
C PRO A 135 -46.71 -0.40 18.66
N THR A 136 -47.22 -1.17 17.69
CA THR A 136 -48.64 -1.15 17.28
C THR A 136 -49.46 -2.03 18.23
N THR A 137 -50.26 -1.43 19.09
CA THR A 137 -51.39 -2.11 19.76
C THR A 137 -52.58 -2.17 18.81
N ALA A 138 -52.97 -3.38 18.42
CA ALA A 138 -54.20 -3.66 17.67
C ALA A 138 -55.33 -4.11 18.62
N PRO A 139 -56.58 -3.62 18.44
CA PRO A 139 -57.77 -4.33 18.91
C PRO A 139 -58.56 -4.93 17.73
N PRO A 140 -59.16 -6.13 17.85
CA PRO A 140 -60.12 -6.65 16.88
C PRO A 140 -61.57 -6.36 17.31
N GLY A 141 -62.44 -5.99 16.37
CA GLY A 141 -63.88 -5.87 16.60
C GLY A 141 -64.64 -5.59 15.29
N ASP A 142 -65.64 -6.44 15.04
CA ASP A 142 -66.43 -6.74 13.82
C ASP A 142 -67.25 -5.61 13.14
N PRO A 143 -67.82 -5.87 11.94
CA PRO A 143 -68.48 -4.89 11.08
C PRO A 143 -70.01 -4.86 11.23
N ASP A 144 -70.59 -3.66 11.21
CA ASP A 144 -71.98 -3.44 10.78
C ASP A 144 -72.09 -2.10 10.01
N ALA A 145 -72.74 -2.15 8.84
CA ALA A 145 -72.97 -1.04 7.89
C ALA A 145 -74.13 -0.12 8.36
N PRO A 146 -74.62 0.92 7.62
CA PRO A 146 -74.23 1.49 6.32
C PRO A 146 -74.16 3.05 6.28
N GLY A 147 -73.73 3.66 5.17
CA GLY A 147 -74.06 5.08 4.86
C GLY A 147 -73.03 5.89 4.08
N ASP A 148 -73.45 6.26 2.86
CA ASP A 148 -73.21 7.51 2.13
C ASP A 148 -71.79 7.99 1.75
N GLY A 149 -71.64 8.22 0.44
CA GLY A 149 -71.20 9.53 -0.06
C GLY A 149 -69.72 9.71 -0.43
N ASP A 150 -69.51 9.90 -1.74
CA ASP A 150 -68.54 10.82 -2.36
C ASP A 150 -67.02 10.64 -2.10
N GLY A 151 -66.25 10.47 -3.18
CA GLY A 151 -64.82 10.67 -3.11
C GLY A 151 -64.02 10.10 -4.27
N ASP A 152 -63.97 10.88 -5.34
CA ASP A 152 -63.10 10.75 -6.51
C ASP A 152 -61.60 10.51 -6.18
N GLY A 153 -60.92 9.74 -7.04
CA GLY A 153 -59.52 10.02 -7.38
C GLY A 153 -58.46 9.00 -6.96
N GLY A 154 -57.77 8.46 -7.98
CA GLY A 154 -56.32 8.22 -7.86
C GLY A 154 -55.87 6.82 -8.25
N GLY A 155 -55.47 6.67 -9.51
CA GLY A 155 -55.03 5.41 -10.10
C GLY A 155 -53.76 4.80 -9.48
N LEU A 156 -53.69 3.48 -9.60
CA LEU A 156 -52.44 2.73 -9.70
C LEU A 156 -51.54 3.41 -10.74
N PRO A 157 -50.22 3.50 -10.51
CA PRO A 157 -49.32 2.53 -11.14
C PRO A 157 -48.03 2.32 -10.28
N VAL A 158 -47.01 1.51 -10.59
CA VAL A 158 -46.57 0.77 -11.76
C VAL A 158 -45.61 -0.33 -11.23
N THR A 159 -45.60 -1.50 -11.86
CA THR A 159 -44.42 -2.37 -11.95
C THR A 159 -43.26 -1.62 -12.61
N GLY A 160 -42.05 -1.69 -12.05
CA GLY A 160 -40.85 -1.13 -12.68
C GLY A 160 -39.59 -1.87 -12.29
N ALA A 161 -39.19 -2.82 -13.14
CA ALA A 161 -37.86 -3.39 -13.14
C ALA A 161 -36.83 -2.29 -13.42
N ASN A 162 -35.82 -2.15 -12.56
CA ASN A 162 -34.58 -1.45 -12.91
C ASN A 162 -33.41 -2.41 -12.77
N THR A 163 -33.32 -3.32 -13.74
CA THR A 163 -32.06 -3.89 -14.23
C THR A 163 -31.20 -2.74 -14.79
N ALA A 164 -30.45 -2.07 -13.92
CA ALA A 164 -29.50 -1.04 -14.31
C ALA A 164 -28.09 -1.64 -14.40
N LEU A 165 -27.80 -2.21 -15.57
CA LEU A 165 -26.61 -1.93 -16.39
C LEU A 165 -25.29 -1.64 -15.63
N VAL A 166 -24.52 -2.68 -15.31
CA VAL A 166 -23.08 -2.56 -15.02
C VAL A 166 -22.35 -2.38 -16.36
N THR A 167 -22.20 -1.13 -16.79
CA THR A 167 -21.37 -0.77 -17.95
C THR A 167 -20.53 0.44 -17.57
N GLY A 168 -19.21 0.27 -17.47
CA GLY A 168 -18.33 1.43 -17.31
C GLY A 168 -16.98 1.23 -16.63
N ILE A 169 -16.48 0.02 -16.38
CA ILE A 169 -15.08 -0.17 -15.95
C ILE A 169 -14.21 -0.22 -17.21
N GLY A 170 -13.91 0.93 -17.80
CA GLY A 170 -13.04 0.97 -18.99
C GLY A 170 -12.38 2.32 -19.25
N GLY A 171 -13.03 3.42 -18.89
CA GLY A 171 -12.52 4.76 -19.19
C GLY A 171 -11.53 5.34 -18.16
N ALA A 172 -11.57 4.89 -16.90
CA ALA A 172 -10.78 5.51 -15.83
C ALA A 172 -9.33 4.97 -15.73
N LEU A 173 -9.01 3.84 -16.37
CA LEU A 173 -7.67 3.23 -16.32
C LEU A 173 -6.65 3.86 -17.29
N LEU A 174 -7.06 4.76 -18.18
CA LEU A 174 -6.17 5.37 -19.17
C LEU A 174 -5.55 6.71 -18.75
N LEU A 175 -5.92 7.29 -17.61
CA LEU A 175 -5.35 8.58 -17.16
C LEU A 175 -4.15 8.45 -16.20
N LEU A 176 -3.98 7.31 -15.52
CA LEU A 176 -2.80 7.08 -14.68
C LEU A 176 -1.56 6.60 -15.46
N GLY A 177 -1.74 6.01 -16.65
CA GLY A 177 -0.63 5.69 -17.55
C GLY A 177 -0.04 6.89 -18.29
N GLY A 178 -0.81 7.96 -18.48
CA GLY A 178 -0.40 9.14 -19.25
C GLY A 178 0.49 10.11 -18.49
N ALA A 179 0.21 10.36 -17.20
CA ALA A 179 0.95 11.34 -16.41
C ALA A 179 2.39 10.89 -16.13
N GLY A 180 2.61 9.61 -15.84
CA GLY A 180 3.96 9.05 -15.62
C GLY A 180 4.83 9.07 -16.88
N TYR A 181 4.24 8.80 -18.05
CA TYR A 181 4.99 8.75 -19.32
C TYR A 181 5.48 10.13 -19.79
N VAL A 182 4.72 11.20 -19.53
CA VAL A 182 5.10 12.56 -19.95
C VAL A 182 6.19 13.16 -19.06
N ILE A 183 6.28 12.75 -17.79
CA ILE A 183 7.33 13.23 -16.86
C ILE A 183 8.69 12.58 -17.16
N GLY A 184 8.73 11.36 -17.71
CA GLY A 184 9.97 10.71 -18.15
C GLY A 184 10.59 11.30 -19.43
N ARG A 185 9.78 11.84 -20.35
CA ARG A 185 10.27 12.35 -21.65
C ARG A 185 10.94 13.73 -21.54
N ARG A 186 10.55 14.57 -20.58
CA ARG A 186 11.00 15.96 -20.51
C ARG A 186 12.43 16.14 -19.99
N ARG A 187 13.04 15.11 -19.38
CA ARG A 187 14.41 15.18 -18.85
C ARG A 187 15.50 14.77 -19.85
N ARG A 188 15.16 14.28 -21.05
CA ARG A 188 16.14 13.85 -22.08
C ARG A 188 16.25 14.77 -23.31
N ALA A 189 15.94 16.05 -23.16
CA ALA A 189 16.25 17.03 -24.19
C ALA A 189 16.77 18.31 -23.51
N ARG A 190 17.97 18.74 -23.93
CA ARG A 190 18.86 19.81 -23.40
C ARG A 190 19.97 19.22 -22.52
N PHE A 191 21.25 19.15 -22.90
CA PHE A 191 22.05 19.95 -23.84
C PHE A 191 23.21 19.14 -24.44
N VAL A 192 23.45 19.27 -25.75
CA VAL A 192 24.76 19.63 -26.34
C VAL A 192 24.43 20.60 -27.47
N ALA A 193 24.95 21.81 -27.38
CA ALA A 193 25.11 22.74 -28.49
C ALA A 193 26.53 22.60 -29.04
#